data_AF-A0A671MMA7-F1
#
_entry.id   AF-A0A671MMA7-F1
#
_cell.length_a   1.000
_cell.length_b   1.000
_cell.length_c   1.000
_cell.angle_alpha   90.00
_cell.angle_beta   90.00
_cell.angle_gamma   90.00
#
_symmetry.space_group_name_H-M   'P 1'
#
loop_
_entity.id
_entity.type
_entity.pdbx_description
1 polymer ?
#
loop_
_entity_poly.entity_id
_entity_poly.type
_entity_poly.pdbx_seq_one_letter_code
_entity_poly.pdbx_strand_id
1 'polypeptide(L)'
;MATITLKKDHQFEPEDIFSHVTTYLPSYARPRFIRIQDCLDVTCTFKQLKGKLVEEGFNPAVITDLLFVLDETVKSYRPLTRDAYQSILDGRFRL
;
A
#
# COMPACT_ATOMS: atom_id res chain seq x y z
N MET A 1 2.04 -5.74 3.57
CA MET A 1 2.00 -4.74 2.48
C MET A 1 1.80 -5.50 1.18
N ALA A 2 0.86 -5.07 0.35
CA ALA A 2 0.68 -5.58 -1.00
C ALA A 2 1.21 -4.55 -2.01
N THR A 3 1.75 -5.02 -3.13
CA THR A 3 2.18 -4.17 -4.24
C THR A 3 1.36 -4.53 -5.46
N ILE A 4 0.86 -3.51 -6.16
CA ILE A 4 0.12 -3.67 -7.42
C ILE A 4 0.76 -2.82 -8.51
N THR A 5 0.66 -3.32 -9.74
CA THR A 5 1.06 -2.58 -10.94
C THR A 5 -0.19 -2.33 -11.77
N LEU A 6 -0.48 -1.06 -12.04
CA LEU A 6 -1.57 -0.68 -12.90
C LEU A 6 -1.15 -0.87 -14.35
N LYS A 7 -2.06 -1.36 -15.19
CA LYS A 7 -1.86 -1.30 -16.63
C LYS A 7 -1.95 0.16 -17.08
N LYS A 8 -1.23 0.50 -18.15
CA LYS A 8 -1.36 1.80 -18.81
C LYS A 8 -2.86 2.08 -19.07
N ASP A 9 -3.30 3.29 -18.72
CA ASP A 9 -4.68 3.79 -18.80
C ASP A 9 -5.67 3.34 -17.71
N HIS A 10 -5.24 2.64 -16.66
CA HIS A 10 -6.11 2.36 -15.51
C HIS A 10 -5.75 3.22 -14.30
N GLN A 11 -6.75 3.87 -13.71
CA GLN A 11 -6.64 4.59 -12.45
C GLN A 11 -6.95 3.66 -11.28
N PHE A 12 -6.33 3.91 -10.14
CA PHE A 12 -6.61 3.17 -8.92
C PHE A 12 -7.81 3.79 -8.21
N GLU A 13 -8.91 3.05 -8.18
CA GLU A 13 -10.13 3.39 -7.46
C GLU A 13 -10.10 2.73 -6.06
N PRO A 14 -9.89 3.50 -4.98
CA PRO A 14 -9.70 2.96 -3.64
C PRO A 14 -10.92 2.19 -3.10
N GLU A 15 -12.12 2.64 -3.47
CA GLU A 15 -13.39 2.08 -3.00
C GLU A 15 -13.66 0.70 -3.63
N ASP A 16 -13.41 0.56 -4.93
CA ASP A 16 -13.59 -0.69 -5.65
C ASP A 16 -12.62 -1.76 -5.14
N ILE A 17 -11.36 -1.38 -4.90
CA ILE A 17 -10.34 -2.29 -4.34
C ILE A 17 -10.72 -2.69 -2.92
N PHE A 18 -11.23 -1.78 -2.10
CA PHE A 18 -11.73 -2.11 -0.76
C PHE A 18 -12.89 -3.11 -0.83
N SER A 19 -13.88 -2.86 -1.67
CA SER A 19 -15.01 -3.76 -1.87
C SER A 19 -14.55 -5.15 -2.33
N HIS A 20 -13.62 -5.20 -3.30
CA HIS A 20 -13.05 -6.45 -3.79
C HIS A 20 -12.29 -7.20 -2.68
N VAL A 21 -11.38 -6.54 -1.99
CA VAL A 21 -10.60 -7.13 -0.89
C VAL A 21 -11.52 -7.61 0.23
N THR A 22 -12.54 -6.85 0.62
CA THR A 22 -13.44 -7.25 1.69
C THR A 22 -14.37 -8.40 1.32
N THR A 23 -14.72 -8.51 0.03
CA THR A 23 -15.55 -9.60 -0.52
C THR A 23 -14.78 -10.91 -0.61
N TYR A 24 -13.52 -10.87 -1.05
CA TYR A 24 -12.72 -12.07 -1.31
C TYR A 24 -11.77 -12.44 -0.17
N LEU A 25 -11.44 -11.51 0.74
CA LEU A 25 -10.48 -11.74 1.82
C LEU A 25 -11.11 -11.54 3.21
N PRO A 26 -10.91 -12.49 4.14
CA PRO A 26 -11.26 -12.32 5.55
C PRO A 26 -10.41 -11.21 6.17
N SER A 27 -10.90 -10.59 7.26
CA SER A 27 -10.31 -9.38 7.88
C SER A 27 -8.80 -9.46 8.13
N TYR A 28 -8.29 -10.64 8.51
CA TYR A 28 -6.87 -10.86 8.77
C TYR A 28 -5.99 -10.94 7.51
N ALA A 29 -6.57 -11.26 6.35
CA ALA A 29 -5.85 -11.39 5.09
C ALA A 29 -5.91 -10.11 4.24
N ARG A 30 -6.59 -9.06 4.74
CA ARG A 30 -6.73 -7.79 4.04
C ARG A 30 -5.41 -7.01 4.12
N PRO A 31 -4.80 -6.63 2.98
CA PRO A 31 -3.59 -5.84 3.00
C PRO A 31 -3.85 -4.46 3.59
N ARG A 32 -3.28 -4.18 4.78
CA ARG A 32 -3.38 -2.87 5.44
C ARG A 32 -2.71 -1.74 4.66
N PHE A 33 -1.74 -2.08 3.82
CA PHE A 33 -1.02 -1.13 2.97
C PHE A 33 -0.97 -1.65 1.53
N ILE A 34 -1.30 -0.80 0.59
CA ILE A 34 -1.20 -1.04 -0.85
C ILE A 34 -0.20 -0.05 -1.45
N ARG A 35 0.82 -0.55 -2.13
CA ARG A 35 1.79 0.25 -2.89
C ARG A 35 1.49 0.09 -4.37
N ILE A 36 1.38 1.21 -5.10
CA ILE A 36 1.17 1.21 -6.54
C ILE A 36 2.46 1.61 -7.21
N GLN A 37 3.04 0.70 -7.99
CA GLN A 37 4.28 0.95 -8.74
C GLN A 37 4.00 0.82 -10.23
N ASP A 38 4.47 1.79 -11.03
CA ASP A 38 4.36 1.75 -12.50
C ASP A 38 5.18 0.61 -13.11
N CYS A 39 6.33 0.29 -12.49
CA CYS A 39 7.20 -0.79 -12.89
C CYS A 39 7.51 -1.67 -11.67
N LEU A 40 7.21 -2.96 -11.75
CA LEU A 40 7.87 -3.94 -10.89
C LEU A 40 9.34 -3.97 -11.30
N ASP A 41 10.23 -3.41 -10.49
CA ASP A 41 11.67 -3.57 -10.68
C ASP A 41 12.05 -5.05 -10.49
N VAL A 42 11.94 -5.82 -11.58
CA VAL A 42 12.40 -7.21 -11.64
C VAL A 42 13.91 -7.17 -11.83
N THR A 43 14.67 -7.13 -10.74
CA THR A 43 16.12 -7.40 -10.84
C THR A 43 16.32 -8.81 -11.39
N CYS A 44 17.13 -8.95 -12.45
CA CYS A 44 17.38 -10.15 -13.27
C CYS A 44 17.86 -11.43 -12.52
N THR A 45 17.81 -11.49 -11.19
CA THR A 45 18.28 -12.63 -10.39
C THR A 45 17.21 -13.28 -9.51
N PHE A 46 15.92 -12.90 -9.59
CA PHE A 46 14.81 -13.52 -8.84
C PHE A 46 14.99 -13.62 -7.31
N LYS A 47 16.06 -13.04 -6.73
CA LYS A 47 16.25 -12.91 -5.31
C LYS A 47 15.71 -11.56 -4.88
N GLN A 48 14.54 -11.56 -4.25
CA GLN A 48 14.09 -10.42 -3.48
C GLN A 48 15.17 -10.05 -2.47
N LEU A 49 15.78 -8.87 -2.61
CA LEU A 49 16.58 -8.27 -1.55
C LEU A 49 15.63 -7.88 -0.41
N LYS A 50 15.24 -8.88 0.40
CA LYS A 50 14.33 -8.76 1.55
C LYS A 50 14.74 -7.65 2.53
N GLY A 51 16.01 -7.25 2.57
CA GLY A 51 16.51 -6.21 3.46
C GLY A 51 16.05 -4.81 3.08
N LYS A 52 16.23 -4.39 1.83
CA LYS A 52 15.95 -3.00 1.42
C LYS A 52 14.46 -2.66 1.41
N LEU A 53 13.59 -3.58 1.01
CA LEU A 53 12.13 -3.37 1.05
C LEU A 53 11.57 -3.34 2.48
N VAL A 54 12.26 -3.96 3.44
CA VAL A 54 11.92 -3.86 4.87
C VAL A 54 12.47 -2.57 5.46
N GLU A 55 13.67 -2.12 5.06
CA GLU A 55 14.27 -0.84 5.49
C GLU A 55 13.60 0.40 4.89
N GLU A 56 13.16 0.36 3.62
CA GLU A 56 12.37 1.43 3.00
C GLU A 56 10.98 1.56 3.64
N GLY A 57 10.46 0.45 4.19
CA GLY A 57 9.22 0.40 4.94
C GLY A 57 8.03 0.96 4.15
N PHE A 58 7.23 1.79 4.82
CA PHE A 58 6.09 2.52 4.26
C PHE A 58 6.35 4.03 4.27
N ASN A 59 7.61 4.46 4.22
CA ASN A 59 7.98 5.86 4.38
C ASN A 59 7.67 6.66 3.09
N PRO A 60 6.70 7.60 3.11
CA PRO A 60 6.36 8.42 1.94
C PRO A 60 7.46 9.42 1.55
N ALA A 61 8.50 9.59 2.37
CA ALA A 61 9.65 10.43 2.05
C ALA A 61 10.75 9.69 1.26
N VAL A 62 10.75 8.36 1.28
CA VAL A 62 11.73 7.52 0.58
C VAL A 62 11.13 6.90 -0.68
N ILE A 63 9.82 6.64 -0.65
CA ILE A 63 9.09 6.00 -1.73
C ILE A 63 8.41 7.08 -2.57
N THR A 64 8.81 7.20 -3.84
CA THR A 64 8.15 8.08 -4.84
C THR A 64 6.83 7.51 -5.34
N ASP A 65 6.55 6.24 -5.03
CA ASP A 65 5.36 5.52 -5.44
C ASP A 65 4.13 5.91 -4.61
N LEU A 66 2.94 5.80 -5.21
CA LEU A 66 1.69 6.03 -4.51
C LEU A 66 1.44 4.91 -3.50
N LEU A 67 1.48 5.26 -2.22
CA LEU A 67 1.16 4.34 -1.13
C LEU A 67 -0.22 4.66 -0.57
N PHE A 68 -1.00 3.62 -0.27
CA PHE A 68 -2.33 3.72 0.31
C PHE A 68 -2.43 2.89 1.58
N VAL A 69 -3.15 3.41 2.56
CA VAL A 69 -3.45 2.74 3.83
C VAL A 69 -4.93 2.39 3.91
N LEU A 70 -5.22 1.21 4.45
CA LEU A 70 -6.58 0.77 4.74
C LEU A 70 -7.14 1.59 5.90
N ASP A 71 -8.23 2.31 5.64
CA ASP A 71 -9.01 2.98 6.67
C ASP A 71 -10.33 2.21 6.88
N GLU A 72 -10.39 1.40 7.93
CA GLU A 72 -11.60 0.64 8.27
C GLU A 72 -12.75 1.55 8.76
N THR A 73 -12.44 2.77 9.23
CA THR A 73 -13.48 3.72 9.66
C THR A 73 -14.25 4.29 8.47
N VAL A 74 -13.53 4.55 7.38
CA VAL A 74 -14.10 5.09 6.14
C VAL A 74 -14.39 4.00 5.11
N LYS A 75 -13.97 2.76 5.39
CA LYS A 75 -14.13 1.59 4.51
C LYS A 75 -13.55 1.84 3.11
N SER A 76 -12.37 2.46 3.06
CA SER A 76 -11.70 2.80 1.81
C SER A 76 -10.19 2.87 2.02
N TYR A 77 -9.44 2.89 0.92
CA TYR A 77 -7.99 3.12 0.95
C TYR A 77 -7.68 4.61 0.82
N ARG A 78 -6.89 5.15 1.75
CA ARG A 78 -6.48 6.55 1.73
C ARG A 78 -5.04 6.70 1.30
N PRO A 79 -4.69 7.71 0.48
CA PRO A 79 -3.30 7.97 0.14
C PRO A 79 -2.52 8.28 1.40
N LEU A 80 -1.39 7.60 1.57
CA LEU A 80 -0.48 7.81 2.69
C LEU A 80 0.33 9.08 2.43
N THR A 81 -0.21 10.20 2.84
CA THR A 81 0.51 11.46 2.88
C THR A 81 1.50 11.47 4.05
N ARG A 82 2.44 12.43 4.05
CA ARG A 82 3.41 12.60 5.14
C ARG A 82 2.72 12.80 6.51
N ASP A 83 1.59 13.49 6.52
CA ASP A 83 0.77 13.74 7.71
C ASP A 83 0.08 12.47 8.23
N ALA A 84 -0.49 11.66 7.33
CA ALA A 84 -1.07 10.36 7.67
C ALA A 84 0.01 9.38 8.17
N TYR A 85 1.20 9.40 7.57
CA TYR A 85 2.36 8.62 8.02
C TYR A 85 2.80 9.03 9.43
N GLN A 86 2.90 10.32 9.71
CA GLN A 86 3.21 10.84 11.04
C GLN A 86 2.17 10.36 12.06
N SER A 87 0.87 10.44 11.71
CA SER A 87 -0.24 9.98 12.56
C SER A 87 -0.20 8.47 12.85
N ILE A 88 0.30 7.66 11.91
CA ILE A 88 0.55 6.22 12.13
C ILE A 88 1.72 6.01 13.08
N LEU A 89 2.83 6.73 12.89
CA LEU A 89 4.00 6.64 13.77
C LEU A 89 3.69 7.10 15.20
N ASP A 90 2.88 8.14 15.34
CA ASP A 90 2.39 8.65 16.64
C ASP A 90 1.35 7.72 17.30
N GLY A 91 0.98 6.60 16.64
CA GLY A 91 0.00 5.63 17.16
C GLY A 91 -1.44 6.15 17.19
N ARG A 92 -1.71 7.30 16.57
CA ARG A 92 -3.06 7.91 16.51
C ARG A 92 -3.94 7.26 15.45
N PHE A 93 -3.31 6.59 14.48
CA PHE A 93 -4.00 5.86 13.43
C PHE A 93 -4.12 4.38 13.79
N ARG A 94 -5.35 3.86 13.83
CA ARG A 94 -5.62 2.47 14.19
C ARG A 94 -5.47 1.59 12.95
N LEU A 95 -4.37 0.85 12.87
CA LEU A 95 -4.04 -0.09 11.78
C LEU A 95 -4.66 -1.46 11.97
#